data_AF-F8QHC4-F1
#
_entry.id   AF-F8QHC4-F1
#
_cell.length_a   1.000
_cell.length_b   1.000
_cell.length_c   1.000
_cell.angle_alpha   90.00
_cell.angle_beta   90.00
_cell.angle_gamma   90.00
#
_symmetry.space_group_name_H-M   'P 1'
#
loop_
_entity.id
_entity.type
_entity.pdbx_description
1 polymer ?
#
loop_
_entity_poly.entity_id
_entity_poly.type
_entity_poly.pdbx_seq_one_letter_code
_entity_poly.pdbx_strand_id
1 'polypeptide(L)'
;MFTWYQNAKVCIAYLGDVTGPRDWHRSEWFSRGWTLQELLAPQRLKFFVKGWKPLTDNFNDKRDDEVLQVLRAVTGIPVDDLENFEPSTDRIREKLNWASKRKTTRVEDMAYCLIGILDVSLSISYGEGQRAFYSAIAAGPECFSRYPADAKAITNIQLMVAADMASEDVWSEWQQFCASNYI
;
A
#
# COMPACT_ATOMS: atom_id res chain seq x y z
N MET A 1 -4.09 5.90 -10.88
CA MET A 1 -3.18 4.75 -11.07
C MET A 1 -3.84 3.44 -10.66
N PHE A 2 -4.33 3.31 -9.43
CA PHE A 2 -5.04 2.11 -8.96
C PHE A 2 -6.06 1.52 -9.96
N THR A 3 -6.98 2.34 -10.49
CA THR A 3 -7.98 1.91 -11.49
C THR A 3 -7.36 1.31 -12.76
N TRP A 4 -6.15 1.74 -13.15
CA TRP A 4 -5.46 1.18 -14.31
C TRP A 4 -4.99 -0.25 -14.01
N TYR A 5 -4.46 -0.49 -12.81
CA TYR A 5 -4.10 -1.85 -12.38
C TYR A 5 -5.34 -2.72 -12.19
N GLN A 6 -6.40 -2.18 -11.59
CA GLN A 6 -7.66 -2.90 -11.37
C GLN A 6 -8.30 -3.37 -12.68
N ASN A 7 -8.28 -2.52 -13.72
CA ASN A 7 -8.83 -2.83 -15.03
C ASN A 7 -7.84 -3.54 -15.97
N ALA A 8 -6.59 -3.73 -15.56
CA ALA A 8 -5.61 -4.43 -16.38
C ALA A 8 -6.01 -5.90 -16.56
N LYS A 9 -5.79 -6.44 -17.76
CA LYS A 9 -6.05 -7.86 -18.02
C LYS A 9 -5.15 -8.78 -17.18
N VAL A 10 -3.92 -8.34 -16.96
CA VAL A 10 -2.91 -8.94 -16.09
C VAL A 10 -1.92 -7.86 -15.68
N CYS A 11 -1.52 -7.86 -14.41
CA CYS A 11 -0.37 -7.12 -13.93
C CYS A 11 0.84 -8.06 -13.89
N ILE A 12 1.99 -7.62 -14.38
CA ILE A 12 3.23 -8.40 -14.34
C ILE A 12 4.17 -7.71 -13.35
N ALA A 13 4.59 -8.45 -12.33
CA ALA A 13 5.56 -7.98 -11.34
C ALA A 13 6.87 -8.76 -11.48
N TYR A 14 7.97 -8.04 -11.67
CA TYR A 14 9.30 -8.64 -11.79
C TYR A 14 10.10 -8.41 -10.51
N LEU A 15 10.42 -9.51 -9.81
CA LEU A 15 11.26 -9.53 -8.62
C LEU A 15 12.66 -10.02 -9.05
N GLY A 16 13.43 -9.12 -9.65
CA GLY A 16 14.72 -9.45 -10.26
C GLY A 16 15.86 -9.77 -9.28
N ASP A 17 15.62 -9.52 -8.00
CA ASP A 17 16.55 -9.67 -6.89
C ASP A 17 16.39 -11.00 -6.12
N VAL A 18 15.39 -11.81 -6.46
CA VAL A 18 15.11 -13.10 -5.81
C VAL A 18 14.99 -14.23 -6.83
N THR A 19 15.16 -15.48 -6.36
CA THR A 19 15.04 -16.67 -7.20
C THR A 19 13.76 -17.47 -6.98
N GLY A 20 13.00 -17.15 -5.93
CA GLY A 20 11.74 -17.82 -5.58
C GLY A 20 11.14 -17.31 -4.27
N PRO A 21 10.00 -17.88 -3.83
CA PRO A 21 9.22 -17.39 -2.69
C PRO A 21 10.00 -17.31 -1.36
N ARG A 22 10.96 -18.22 -1.14
CA ARG A 22 11.76 -18.26 0.11
C ARG A 22 12.56 -16.98 0.35
N ASP A 23 12.96 -16.29 -0.72
CA ASP A 23 13.79 -15.09 -0.66
C ASP A 23 12.97 -13.79 -0.68
N TRP A 24 11.63 -13.87 -0.77
CA TRP A 24 10.76 -12.70 -0.96
C TRP A 24 10.84 -11.65 0.14
N HIS A 25 11.14 -12.07 1.38
CA HIS A 25 11.39 -11.16 2.50
C HIS A 25 12.57 -10.19 2.25
N ARG A 26 13.45 -10.51 1.28
CA ARG A 26 14.59 -9.67 0.88
C ARG A 26 14.30 -8.84 -0.36
N SER A 27 13.17 -9.08 -1.04
CA SER A 27 12.90 -8.41 -2.30
C SER A 27 12.55 -6.94 -2.07
N GLU A 28 13.24 -6.06 -2.77
CA GLU A 28 12.96 -4.62 -2.79
C GLU A 28 11.56 -4.34 -3.33
N TRP A 29 10.97 -5.24 -4.13
CA TRP A 29 9.61 -5.05 -4.62
C TRP A 29 8.60 -4.89 -3.47
N PHE A 30 8.77 -5.61 -2.34
CA PHE A 30 7.88 -5.48 -1.19
C PHE A 30 8.14 -4.25 -0.33
N SER A 31 9.28 -3.58 -0.49
CA SER A 31 9.61 -2.35 0.24
C SER A 31 9.27 -1.08 -0.52
N ARG A 32 8.92 -1.14 -1.80
CA ARG A 32 8.53 0.03 -2.60
C ARG A 32 7.06 0.41 -2.34
N GLY A 33 6.77 1.71 -2.27
CA GLY A 33 5.41 2.21 -2.01
C GLY A 33 4.42 1.82 -3.10
N TRP A 34 4.74 2.13 -4.37
CA TRP A 34 3.86 1.92 -5.52
C TRP A 34 3.42 0.47 -5.74
N THR A 35 4.25 -0.49 -5.36
CA THR A 35 3.97 -1.90 -5.56
C THR A 35 2.85 -2.42 -4.65
N LEU A 36 2.36 -1.62 -3.70
CA LEU A 36 1.16 -1.97 -2.92
C LEU A 36 -0.10 -1.91 -3.78
N GLN A 37 -0.20 -0.91 -4.66
CA GLN A 37 -1.28 -0.84 -5.63
C GLN A 37 -1.14 -1.93 -6.69
N GLU A 38 0.08 -2.19 -7.17
CA GLU A 38 0.35 -3.31 -8.08
C GLU A 38 -0.03 -4.67 -7.47
N LEU A 39 0.11 -4.81 -6.15
CA LEU A 39 -0.28 -6.01 -5.44
C LEU A 39 -1.80 -6.12 -5.26
N LEU A 40 -2.45 -5.07 -4.75
CA LEU A 40 -3.84 -5.12 -4.32
C LEU A 40 -4.84 -4.94 -5.47
N ALA A 41 -4.62 -3.94 -6.32
CA ALA A 41 -5.60 -3.52 -7.32
C ALA A 41 -5.93 -4.59 -8.39
N PRO A 42 -4.95 -5.29 -9.02
CA PRO A 42 -5.26 -6.16 -10.14
C PRO A 42 -5.90 -7.47 -9.68
N GLN A 43 -6.91 -7.91 -10.42
CA GLN A 43 -7.54 -9.23 -10.26
C GLN A 43 -6.61 -10.38 -10.67
N ARG A 44 -5.61 -10.09 -11.51
CA ARG A 44 -4.63 -11.06 -11.99
C ARG A 44 -3.23 -10.49 -11.91
N LEU A 45 -2.37 -11.17 -11.16
CA LEU A 45 -0.97 -10.79 -10.98
C LEU A 45 -0.09 -11.99 -11.36
N LYS A 46 0.91 -11.74 -12.20
CA LYS A 46 1.92 -12.73 -12.56
C LYS A 46 3.29 -12.26 -12.12
N PHE A 47 3.94 -13.05 -11.28
CA PHE A 47 5.29 -12.83 -10.82
C PHE A 47 6.31 -13.50 -11.72
N PHE A 48 7.35 -12.75 -12.02
CA PHE A 48 8.58 -13.25 -12.61
C PHE A 48 9.72 -13.00 -11.64
N VAL A 49 10.57 -13.99 -11.44
CA VAL A 49 11.77 -13.92 -10.61
C VAL A 49 13.00 -13.72 -11.48
N LYS A 50 14.17 -13.54 -10.86
CA LYS A 50 15.46 -13.33 -11.52
C LYS A 50 15.62 -14.18 -12.78
N GLY A 51 15.98 -13.51 -13.88
CA GLY A 51 16.14 -14.15 -15.20
C GLY A 51 14.83 -14.31 -15.97
N TRP A 52 13.78 -13.55 -15.62
CA TRP A 52 12.45 -13.62 -16.24
C TRP A 52 11.84 -15.02 -16.18
N LYS A 53 12.14 -15.77 -15.12
CA LYS A 53 11.52 -17.08 -14.89
C LYS A 53 10.14 -16.86 -14.24
N PRO A 54 9.05 -17.45 -14.77
CA PRO A 54 7.76 -17.36 -14.10
C PRO A 54 7.83 -18.05 -12.73
N LEU A 55 7.14 -17.49 -11.73
CA LEU A 55 7.14 -18.03 -10.37
C LEU A 55 6.48 -19.42 -10.30
N THR A 56 5.29 -19.51 -10.90
CA THR A 56 4.47 -20.73 -11.02
C THR A 56 4.11 -20.97 -12.49
N ASP A 57 3.48 -22.09 -12.81
CA ASP A 57 2.91 -22.35 -14.14
C ASP A 57 1.50 -21.72 -14.33
N ASN A 58 0.90 -21.17 -13.26
CA ASN A 58 -0.41 -20.54 -13.31
C ASN A 58 -0.34 -19.18 -14.04
N PHE A 59 -1.38 -18.79 -14.78
CA PHE A 59 -1.48 -17.45 -15.37
C PHE A 59 -1.83 -16.35 -14.35
N ASN A 60 -2.32 -16.73 -13.16
CA ASN A 60 -2.59 -15.82 -12.06
C ASN A 60 -2.03 -16.39 -10.76
N ASP A 61 -0.94 -15.81 -10.27
CA ASP A 61 -0.30 -16.25 -9.03
C ASP A 61 -1.14 -15.89 -7.79
N LYS A 62 -2.17 -15.05 -7.92
CA LYS A 62 -3.19 -14.85 -6.87
C LYS A 62 -4.17 -16.02 -6.74
N ARG A 63 -4.04 -17.07 -7.55
CA ARG A 63 -4.83 -18.31 -7.44
C ARG A 63 -3.99 -19.50 -6.97
N ASP A 64 -2.79 -19.22 -6.47
CA ASP A 64 -1.88 -20.22 -5.93
C ASP A 64 -1.80 -20.04 -4.41
N ASP A 65 -2.25 -21.05 -3.67
CA ASP A 65 -2.34 -21.00 -2.21
C ASP A 65 -0.96 -20.82 -1.55
N GLU A 66 0.08 -21.48 -2.07
CA GLU A 66 1.43 -21.35 -1.53
C GLU A 66 1.95 -19.93 -1.71
N VAL A 67 1.70 -19.32 -2.87
CA VAL A 67 2.06 -17.92 -3.14
C VAL A 67 1.31 -16.98 -2.20
N LEU A 68 0.00 -17.18 -2.01
CA LEU A 68 -0.81 -16.34 -1.12
C LEU A 68 -0.34 -16.41 0.33
N GLN A 69 0.04 -17.59 0.84
CA GLN A 69 0.59 -17.71 2.19
C GLN A 69 1.94 -16.99 2.34
N VAL A 70 2.81 -17.07 1.33
CA VAL A 70 4.08 -16.33 1.34
C VAL A 70 3.84 -14.82 1.26
N LEU A 71 2.91 -14.35 0.41
CA LEU A 71 2.54 -12.94 0.33
C LEU A 71 2.01 -12.43 1.67
N ARG A 72 1.11 -13.18 2.31
CA ARG A 72 0.59 -12.86 3.64
C ARG A 72 1.72 -12.76 4.66
N ALA A 73 2.66 -13.71 4.67
CA ALA A 73 3.78 -13.70 5.60
C ALA A 73 4.70 -12.49 5.40
N VAL A 74 5.00 -12.12 4.16
CA VAL A 74 5.91 -11.01 3.84
C VAL A 74 5.24 -9.64 4.06
N THR A 75 3.98 -9.50 3.68
CA THR A 75 3.30 -8.20 3.68
C THR A 75 2.49 -7.95 4.96
N GLY A 76 1.97 -9.01 5.58
CA GLY A 76 0.96 -8.94 6.64
C GLY A 76 -0.46 -8.64 6.12
N ILE A 77 -0.68 -8.72 4.81
CA ILE A 77 -2.00 -8.51 4.19
C ILE A 77 -2.78 -9.83 4.25
N PRO A 78 -4.06 -9.83 4.69
CA PRO A 78 -4.92 -11.01 4.66
C PRO A 78 -5.07 -11.60 3.26
N VAL A 79 -5.27 -12.92 3.16
CA VAL A 79 -5.42 -13.61 1.86
C VAL A 79 -6.62 -13.06 1.09
N ASP A 80 -7.73 -12.81 1.76
CA ASP A 80 -8.95 -12.27 1.14
C ASP A 80 -8.69 -10.93 0.43
N ASP A 81 -7.91 -10.05 1.07
CA ASP A 81 -7.47 -8.76 0.49
C ASP A 81 -6.44 -8.98 -0.64
N LEU A 82 -5.59 -10.00 -0.57
CA LEU A 82 -4.65 -10.30 -1.67
C LEU A 82 -5.39 -10.81 -2.92
N GLU A 83 -6.46 -11.59 -2.75
CA GLU A 83 -7.24 -12.13 -3.86
C GLU A 83 -8.22 -11.11 -4.45
N ASN A 84 -9.03 -10.46 -3.61
CA ASN A 84 -10.15 -9.63 -4.03
C ASN A 84 -10.22 -8.34 -3.18
N PHE A 85 -9.19 -7.51 -3.29
CA PHE A 85 -9.19 -6.21 -2.62
C PHE A 85 -10.25 -5.28 -3.22
N GLU A 86 -11.10 -4.72 -2.35
CA GLU A 86 -11.99 -3.62 -2.70
C GLU A 86 -11.50 -2.33 -2.02
N PRO A 87 -11.22 -1.27 -2.79
CA PRO A 87 -10.77 0.00 -2.23
C PRO A 87 -11.92 0.65 -1.46
N SER A 88 -11.62 1.16 -0.25
CA SER A 88 -12.61 1.81 0.61
C SER A 88 -11.93 2.48 1.80
N THR A 89 -12.67 3.29 2.52
CA THR A 89 -12.25 3.93 3.78
C THR A 89 -12.48 3.04 5.00
N ASP A 90 -12.80 1.75 4.84
CA ASP A 90 -12.78 0.80 5.95
C ASP A 90 -11.35 0.43 6.33
N ARG A 91 -11.17 -0.09 7.55
CA ARG A 91 -9.91 -0.69 8.02
C ARG A 91 -8.68 0.20 7.73
N ILE A 92 -8.84 1.54 7.77
CA ILE A 92 -7.80 2.51 7.41
C ILE A 92 -6.50 2.20 8.14
N ARG A 93 -6.61 1.86 9.42
CA ARG A 93 -5.48 1.49 10.27
C ARG A 93 -4.65 0.33 9.73
N GLU A 94 -5.31 -0.71 9.21
CA GLU A 94 -4.64 -1.87 8.60
C GLU A 94 -4.01 -1.49 7.27
N LYS A 95 -4.76 -0.78 6.40
CA LYS A 95 -4.27 -0.33 5.09
C LYS A 95 -3.05 0.58 5.21
N LEU A 96 -3.07 1.46 6.21
CA LEU A 96 -1.92 2.28 6.59
C LEU A 96 -0.78 1.40 7.10
N ASN A 97 -1.02 0.44 7.99
CA ASN A 97 0.04 -0.46 8.45
C ASN A 97 0.71 -1.24 7.29
N TRP A 98 -0.02 -1.59 6.23
CA TRP A 98 0.58 -2.19 5.03
C TRP A 98 1.48 -1.22 4.27
N ALA A 99 1.09 0.06 4.21
CA ALA A 99 1.88 1.12 3.59
C ALA A 99 3.09 1.53 4.44
N SER A 100 3.03 1.42 5.78
CA SER A 100 4.11 1.78 6.71
C SER A 100 5.40 1.02 6.46
N LYS A 101 5.28 -0.25 6.05
CA LYS A 101 6.42 -1.12 5.75
C LYS A 101 7.12 -0.76 4.42
N ARG A 102 6.61 0.24 3.70
CA ARG A 102 7.07 0.62 2.37
C ARG A 102 7.70 2.02 2.37
N LYS A 103 8.56 2.24 1.39
CA LYS A 103 9.34 3.46 1.17
C LYS A 103 9.03 4.03 -0.21
N THR A 104 8.92 5.35 -0.27
CA THR A 104 8.81 6.11 -1.52
C THR A 104 9.94 7.13 -1.60
N THR A 105 10.33 7.49 -2.81
CA THR A 105 11.36 8.53 -3.02
C THR A 105 10.83 9.91 -2.68
N ARG A 106 9.54 10.15 -2.97
CA ARG A 106 8.87 11.39 -2.64
C ARG A 106 7.70 11.14 -1.69
N VAL A 107 7.41 12.11 -0.84
CA VAL A 107 6.32 12.00 0.13
C VAL A 107 4.95 11.94 -0.56
N GLU A 108 4.79 12.63 -1.70
CA GLU A 108 3.56 12.60 -2.49
C GLU A 108 3.30 11.23 -3.13
N ASP A 109 4.32 10.41 -3.40
CA ASP A 109 4.12 9.06 -3.94
C ASP A 109 3.41 8.15 -2.91
N MET A 110 3.62 8.38 -1.61
CA MET A 110 2.91 7.64 -0.58
C MET A 110 1.45 8.06 -0.52
N ALA A 111 1.18 9.36 -0.69
CA ALA A 111 -0.18 9.86 -0.87
C ALA A 111 -0.87 9.17 -2.03
N TYR A 112 -0.23 9.15 -3.21
CA TYR A 112 -0.78 8.50 -4.38
C TYR A 112 -1.02 7.01 -4.19
N CYS A 113 -0.16 6.33 -3.44
CA CYS A 113 -0.35 4.94 -3.06
C CYS A 113 -1.63 4.73 -2.23
N LEU A 114 -1.88 5.59 -1.24
CA LEU A 114 -3.03 5.45 -0.33
C LEU A 114 -4.35 5.90 -0.94
N ILE A 115 -4.35 6.89 -1.83
CA ILE A 115 -5.56 7.39 -2.52
C ILE A 115 -6.37 6.27 -3.14
N GLY A 116 -5.71 5.44 -3.95
CA GLY A 116 -6.38 4.37 -4.68
C GLY A 116 -6.81 3.22 -3.79
N ILE A 117 -6.14 3.04 -2.65
CA ILE A 117 -6.44 1.98 -1.67
C ILE A 117 -7.63 2.39 -0.78
N LEU A 118 -7.74 3.68 -0.47
CA LEU A 118 -8.77 4.24 0.39
C LEU A 118 -10.01 4.72 -0.38
N ASP A 119 -10.02 4.63 -1.71
CA ASP A 119 -11.06 5.15 -2.60
C ASP A 119 -11.42 6.63 -2.33
N VAL A 120 -10.41 7.45 -2.08
CA VAL A 120 -10.59 8.89 -1.83
C VAL A 120 -10.28 9.69 -3.08
N SER A 121 -11.11 10.69 -3.39
CA SER A 121 -10.85 11.60 -4.50
C SER A 121 -9.94 12.75 -4.08
N LEU A 122 -8.92 13.03 -4.86
CA LEU A 122 -8.10 14.23 -4.71
C LEU A 122 -8.25 15.16 -5.90
N SER A 123 -8.54 16.42 -5.62
CA SER A 123 -8.35 17.51 -6.56
C SER A 123 -6.84 17.71 -6.74
N ILE A 124 -6.31 17.29 -7.89
CA ILE A 124 -4.87 17.26 -8.14
C ILE A 124 -4.41 18.63 -8.64
N SER A 125 -3.55 19.28 -7.85
CA SER A 125 -2.67 20.35 -8.33
C SER A 125 -1.23 19.84 -8.26
N TYR A 126 -0.73 19.30 -9.38
CA TYR A 126 0.65 18.82 -9.45
C TYR A 126 1.61 19.99 -9.23
N GLY A 127 2.50 19.88 -8.24
CA GLY A 127 3.36 20.99 -7.80
C GLY A 127 3.03 21.56 -6.42
N GLU A 128 2.00 21.06 -5.74
CA GLU A 128 1.67 21.46 -4.36
C GLU A 128 2.40 20.66 -3.25
N GLY A 129 3.21 19.67 -3.61
CA GLY A 129 3.93 18.83 -2.64
C GLY A 129 2.96 18.08 -1.69
N GLN A 130 3.16 18.22 -0.38
CA GLN A 130 2.38 17.52 0.65
C GLN A 130 0.88 17.87 0.69
N ARG A 131 0.43 19.00 0.12
CA ARG A 131 -1.00 19.37 0.14
C ARG A 131 -1.88 18.46 -0.72
N ALA A 132 -1.28 17.79 -1.71
CA ALA A 132 -1.92 16.72 -2.44
C ALA A 132 -2.16 15.49 -1.54
N PHE A 133 -1.47 15.29 -0.42
CA PHE A 133 -1.84 14.23 0.54
C PHE A 133 -3.05 14.65 1.40
N TYR A 134 -3.08 15.93 1.75
CA TYR A 134 -4.06 16.51 2.68
C TYR A 134 -5.48 16.47 2.14
N SER A 135 -5.67 16.77 0.85
CA SER A 135 -7.03 16.72 0.29
C SER A 135 -7.53 15.28 0.06
N ALA A 136 -6.68 14.25 0.04
CA ALA A 136 -7.13 12.84 0.01
C ALA A 136 -7.85 12.50 1.28
N ILE A 137 -7.15 12.75 2.37
CA ILE A 137 -7.54 12.29 3.68
C ILE A 137 -8.67 13.18 4.18
N ALA A 138 -8.66 14.48 3.87
CA ALA A 138 -9.73 15.40 4.23
C ALA A 138 -11.03 15.20 3.43
N ALA A 139 -11.01 14.58 2.24
CA ALA A 139 -12.20 14.34 1.41
C ALA A 139 -13.13 13.21 1.92
N GLY A 140 -12.79 12.54 3.02
CA GLY A 140 -13.69 11.62 3.72
C GLY A 140 -14.37 12.16 4.99
N PRO A 141 -14.91 13.39 5.07
CA PRO A 141 -15.37 13.97 6.34
C PRO A 141 -16.42 13.13 7.09
N GLU A 142 -17.16 12.24 6.43
CA GLU A 142 -18.12 11.34 7.09
C GLU A 142 -17.50 10.08 7.71
N CYS A 143 -16.27 9.69 7.34
CA CYS A 143 -15.62 8.50 7.90
C CYS A 143 -15.02 8.73 9.29
N PHE A 144 -14.67 9.97 9.63
CA PHE A 144 -13.83 10.27 10.79
C PHE A 144 -14.61 10.56 12.08
N SER A 145 -15.92 10.81 12.00
CA SER A 145 -16.78 10.99 13.19
C SER A 145 -17.21 9.67 13.84
N ARG A 146 -16.99 8.53 13.18
CA ARG A 146 -17.60 7.24 13.54
C ARG A 146 -16.71 6.30 14.38
N TYR A 147 -15.42 6.63 14.56
CA TYR A 147 -14.45 5.74 15.23
C TYR A 147 -13.64 6.46 16.35
N PRO A 148 -14.19 6.58 17.57
CA PRO A 148 -13.54 7.31 18.67
C PRO A 148 -12.28 6.61 19.24
N ALA A 149 -12.12 5.29 19.08
CA ALA A 149 -10.91 4.58 19.53
C ALA A 149 -9.69 4.84 18.63
N ASP A 150 -9.92 5.17 17.36
CA ASP A 150 -8.88 5.51 16.39
C ASP A 150 -8.57 7.00 16.37
N ALA A 151 -9.22 7.79 17.24
CA ALA A 151 -9.03 9.23 17.35
C ALA A 151 -7.55 9.61 17.50
N LYS A 152 -6.69 8.82 18.17
CA LYS A 152 -5.24 9.08 18.24
C LYS A 152 -4.53 8.90 16.89
N ALA A 153 -4.84 7.86 16.14
CA ALA A 153 -4.29 7.65 14.80
C ALA A 153 -4.82 8.71 13.81
N ILE A 154 -6.09 9.10 13.97
CA ILE A 154 -6.76 10.18 13.24
C ILE A 154 -6.16 11.53 13.61
N THR A 155 -5.86 11.78 14.89
CA THR A 155 -5.17 13.00 15.34
C THR A 155 -3.76 12.98 14.77
N ASN A 156 -3.06 11.84 14.70
CA ASN A 156 -1.75 11.77 14.07
C ASN A 156 -1.81 11.99 12.55
N ILE A 157 -2.83 11.50 11.86
CA ILE A 157 -3.04 11.78 10.44
C ILE A 157 -3.44 13.25 10.22
N GLN A 158 -4.32 13.81 11.06
CA GLN A 158 -4.69 15.22 11.05
C GLN A 158 -3.54 16.12 11.48
N LEU A 159 -2.65 15.68 12.39
CA LEU A 159 -1.41 16.35 12.78
C LEU A 159 -0.37 16.23 11.66
N MET A 160 -0.29 15.12 10.94
CA MET A 160 0.51 15.01 9.71
C MET A 160 -0.06 15.88 8.59
N VAL A 161 -1.38 16.16 8.62
CA VAL A 161 -2.10 17.03 7.67
C VAL A 161 -2.02 18.51 8.05
N ALA A 162 -1.99 18.84 9.34
CA ALA A 162 -1.99 20.19 9.89
C ALA A 162 -0.58 20.68 10.29
N ALA A 163 0.36 19.77 10.59
CA ALA A 163 1.78 20.05 10.68
C ALA A 163 2.35 20.05 9.25
N ASP A 164 2.38 21.25 8.69
CA ASP A 164 3.28 21.67 7.63
C ASP A 164 4.60 20.86 7.59
N MET A 165 5.03 20.52 6.37
CA MET A 165 6.43 20.29 5.96
C MET A 165 6.97 18.84 5.88
N ALA A 166 7.61 18.61 4.75
CA ALA A 166 8.35 17.41 4.42
C ALA A 166 9.64 17.39 5.23
N SER A 167 9.62 16.68 6.35
CA SER A 167 10.83 16.02 6.83
C SER A 167 10.62 14.51 6.81
N GLU A 168 11.69 13.77 6.49
CA GLU A 168 11.74 12.32 6.65
C GLU A 168 11.39 11.90 8.09
N ASP A 169 11.50 12.82 9.06
CA ASP A 169 11.35 12.54 10.48
C ASP A 169 9.92 12.14 10.85
N VAL A 170 8.88 12.81 10.36
CA VAL A 170 7.49 12.49 10.76
C VAL A 170 7.02 11.16 10.20
N TRP A 171 7.42 10.83 8.97
CA TRP A 171 7.15 9.51 8.40
C TRP A 171 7.93 8.42 9.15
N SER A 172 9.18 8.68 9.51
CA SER A 172 10.01 7.77 10.30
C SER A 172 9.45 7.58 11.72
N GLU A 173 8.98 8.65 12.37
CA GLU A 173 8.30 8.61 13.67
C GLU A 173 7.01 7.80 13.59
N TRP A 174 6.25 7.94 12.51
CA TRP A 174 5.03 7.16 12.32
C TRP A 174 5.32 5.68 12.04
N GLN A 175 6.36 5.38 11.24
CA GLN A 175 6.85 4.01 11.06
C GLN A 175 7.30 3.40 12.39
N GLN A 176 8.01 4.17 13.24
CA GLN A 176 8.40 3.75 14.59
C GLN A 176 7.18 3.55 15.50
N PHE A 177 6.18 4.43 15.44
CA PHE A 177 4.93 4.29 16.18
C PHE A 177 4.18 3.02 15.77
N CYS A 178 4.08 2.75 14.47
CA CYS A 178 3.48 1.53 13.94
C CYS A 178 4.26 0.29 14.38
N ALA A 179 5.59 0.31 14.30
CA ALA A 179 6.43 -0.78 14.80
C ALA A 179 6.27 -1.03 16.30
N SER A 180 5.96 0.00 17.10
CA SER A 180 5.91 -0.10 18.57
C SER A 180 4.55 -0.50 19.13
N ASN A 181 3.47 -0.34 18.36
CA ASN A 181 2.09 -0.51 18.86
C ASN A 181 1.29 -1.60 18.13
N TYR A 182 1.91 -2.31 17.17
CA TYR A 182 1.22 -3.25 16.27
C TYR A 182 2.00 -4.54 16.01
N ILE A 183 3.00 -4.85 16.84
CA ILE A 183 3.67 -6.16 16.90
C ILE A 183 3.09 -6.95 18.07
#